data_AF-A0A6J4KIB2-F1
#
_entry.id   AF-A0A6J4KIB2-F1
#
_cell.length_a   1.000
_cell.length_b   1.000
_cell.length_c   1.000
_cell.angle_alpha   90.00
_cell.angle_beta   90.00
_cell.angle_gamma   90.00
#
_symmetry.space_group_name_H-M   'P 1'
#
loop_
_entity.id
_entity.type
_entity.pdbx_description
1 polymer ?
#
loop_
_entity_poly.entity_id
_entity_poly.type
_entity_poly.pdbx_seq_one_letter_code
_entity_poly.pdbx_strand_id
1 'polypeptide(L)'
;MAARGHPHRARRSHAVAEGERALEINTALPLDDTVLGWWVEEGGRRVTFGSDGHEPEKVGRGLAAAGARAEAHGFRPDARPEAPWLRG
;
A
#
# COMPACT_ATOMS: atom_id res chain seq x y z
N MET A 1 24.81 -6.02 -14.96
CA MET A 1 23.62 -6.56 -15.66
C MET A 1 22.40 -5.91 -15.02
N ALA A 2 21.98 -4.75 -15.51
CA ALA A 2 20.87 -3.99 -14.93
C ALA A 2 19.55 -4.49 -15.53
N ALA A 3 18.64 -4.95 -14.67
CA ALA A 3 17.28 -5.28 -15.08
C ALA A 3 16.62 -3.98 -15.59
N ARG A 4 16.35 -3.93 -16.90
CA ARG A 4 15.54 -2.88 -17.52
C ARG A 4 14.10 -3.11 -17.05
N GLY A 5 13.73 -2.48 -15.93
CA GLY A 5 12.39 -2.51 -15.36
C GLY A 5 11.35 -1.86 -16.28
N HIS A 6 10.16 -2.44 -16.33
CA HIS A 6 9.06 -2.07 -17.22
C HIS A 6 8.56 -0.63 -16.97
N PRO A 7 8.88 0.35 -17.84
CA PRO A 7 8.75 1.78 -17.52
C PRO A 7 7.31 2.32 -17.53
N HIS A 8 6.33 1.53 -18.00
CA HIS A 8 4.95 2.01 -18.20
C HIS A 8 4.04 1.90 -16.97
N ARG A 9 4.39 1.08 -15.97
CA ARG A 9 3.55 0.85 -14.78
C ARG A 9 3.88 1.84 -13.65
N ALA A 10 5.16 2.08 -13.37
CA ALA A 10 5.63 3.07 -12.39
C ALA A 10 5.12 4.49 -12.69
N ARG A 11 5.14 4.90 -13.97
CA ARG A 11 4.66 6.22 -14.43
C ARG A 11 3.19 6.52 -14.11
N ARG A 12 2.31 5.52 -13.96
CA ARG A 12 0.90 5.77 -13.59
C ARG A 12 0.74 6.03 -12.09
N SER A 13 1.57 5.39 -11.27
CA SER A 13 1.59 5.59 -9.83
C SER A 13 2.05 7.01 -9.48
N HIS A 14 3.01 7.56 -10.23
CA HIS A 14 3.47 8.95 -10.10
C HIS A 14 2.34 9.98 -10.08
N ALA A 15 1.49 10.00 -11.12
CA ALA A 15 0.39 10.95 -11.24
C ALA A 15 -0.67 10.81 -10.12
N VAL A 16 -0.74 9.63 -9.49
CA VAL A 16 -1.65 9.37 -8.37
C VAL A 16 -0.99 9.74 -7.04
N ALA A 17 0.33 9.57 -6.92
CA ALA A 17 1.13 9.91 -5.75
C ALA A 17 1.28 11.42 -5.53
N GLU A 18 1.32 12.21 -6.60
CA GLU A 18 1.31 13.68 -6.48
C GLU A 18 -0.01 14.24 -5.93
N GLY A 19 -1.09 13.44 -6.01
CA GLY A 19 -2.40 13.78 -5.45
C GLY A 19 -2.60 13.36 -3.99
N GLU A 20 -3.80 13.60 -3.48
CA GLU A 20 -4.22 13.21 -2.12
C GLU A 20 -4.59 11.73 -1.97
N ARG A 21 -4.27 10.90 -2.96
CA ARG A 21 -4.72 9.50 -2.99
C ARG A 21 -3.89 8.62 -2.05
N ALA A 22 -4.51 7.52 -1.61
CA ALA A 22 -3.86 6.46 -0.87
C ALA A 22 -3.78 5.19 -1.72
N LEU A 23 -2.73 4.41 -1.52
CA LEU A 23 -2.66 3.03 -2.02
C LEU A 23 -3.34 2.11 -1.01
N GLU A 24 -4.34 1.33 -1.45
CA GLU A 24 -4.89 0.26 -0.62
C GLU A 24 -3.98 -0.97 -0.66
N ILE A 25 -3.60 -1.46 0.52
CA ILE A 25 -2.99 -2.78 0.71
C ILE A 25 -4.11 -3.77 0.98
N ASN A 26 -4.59 -4.38 -0.11
CA ASN A 26 -5.64 -5.39 -0.07
C ASN A 26 -5.07 -6.77 0.28
N THR A 27 -5.75 -7.56 1.14
CA THR A 27 -5.28 -8.87 1.59
C THR A 27 -6.07 -10.05 1.04
N ALA A 28 -7.10 -9.82 0.21
CA ALA A 28 -7.83 -10.89 -0.47
C ALA A 28 -6.94 -11.63 -1.50
N LEU A 29 -6.01 -10.90 -2.11
CA LEU A 29 -4.93 -11.44 -2.93
C LEU A 29 -3.59 -10.93 -2.41
N PRO A 30 -2.50 -11.72 -2.55
CA PRO A 30 -1.17 -11.22 -2.20
C PRO A 30 -0.83 -9.96 -3.00
N LEU A 31 -0.69 -8.83 -2.32
CA LEU A 31 -0.01 -7.68 -2.88
C LEU A 31 1.50 -7.95 -2.84
N ASP A 32 2.14 -7.90 -4.00
CA ASP A 32 3.59 -8.03 -4.12
C ASP A 32 4.27 -6.79 -3.53
N ASP A 33 5.27 -6.99 -2.67
CA ASP A 33 6.02 -5.90 -2.02
C ASP A 33 6.66 -4.95 -3.05
N THR A 34 6.89 -5.42 -4.28
CA THR A 34 7.34 -4.60 -5.42
C THR A 34 6.39 -3.43 -5.69
N VAL A 35 5.06 -3.63 -5.57
CA VAL A 35 4.07 -2.57 -5.82
C VAL A 35 4.13 -1.49 -4.73
N LEU A 36 4.29 -1.92 -3.48
CA LEU A 36 4.45 -1.00 -2.36
C LEU A 36 5.78 -0.24 -2.45
N GLY A 37 6.85 -0.90 -2.92
CA GLY A 37 8.13 -0.28 -3.26
C GLY A 37 7.97 0.82 -4.30
N TRP A 38 7.33 0.54 -5.43
CA TRP A 38 7.07 1.55 -6.47
C TRP A 38 6.24 2.72 -5.96
N TRP A 39 5.22 2.47 -5.12
CA TRP A 39 4.43 3.55 -4.52
C TRP A 39 5.30 4.51 -3.71
N VAL A 40 6.21 3.97 -2.90
CA VAL A 40 7.16 4.77 -2.12
C VAL A 40 8.13 5.54 -3.03
N GLU A 41 8.70 4.87 -4.05
CA GLU A 41 9.63 5.48 -5.02
C GLU A 41 9.00 6.65 -5.78
N GLU A 42 7.71 6.56 -6.09
CA GLU A 42 6.95 7.59 -6.80
C GLU A 42 6.43 8.70 -5.87
N GLY A 43 6.80 8.71 -4.58
CA GLY A 43 6.44 9.76 -3.62
C GLY A 43 5.12 9.53 -2.88
N GLY A 44 4.57 8.32 -2.95
CA GLY A 44 3.36 7.94 -2.23
C GLY A 44 3.49 8.06 -0.71
N ARG A 45 2.59 8.83 -0.09
CA ARG A 45 2.63 9.13 1.36
C ARG A 45 1.52 8.52 2.19
N ARG A 46 0.50 7.92 1.56
CA ARG A 46 -0.72 7.45 2.23
C ARG A 46 -1.01 6.01 1.84
N VAL A 47 -1.32 5.17 2.82
CA VAL A 47 -1.83 3.80 2.59
C VAL A 47 -3.08 3.52 3.42
N THR A 48 -3.97 2.70 2.87
CA THR A 48 -5.14 2.14 3.56
C THR A 48 -5.08 0.62 3.50
N PHE A 49 -5.96 -0.05 4.24
CA PHE A 49 -5.96 -1.51 4.35
C PHE A 49 -7.37 -2.06 4.16
N GLY A 50 -7.48 -3.17 3.44
CA GLY A 50 -8.76 -3.83 3.17
C GLY A 50 -8.59 -5.33 3.07
N SER A 51 -9.44 -6.09 3.75
CA SER A 51 -9.47 -7.56 3.58
C SER A 51 -10.38 -8.02 2.45
N ASP A 52 -11.23 -7.12 1.95
CA ASP A 52 -12.25 -7.38 0.92
C ASP A 52 -13.06 -8.67 1.19
N GLY A 53 -13.26 -8.93 2.48
CA GLY A 53 -13.94 -10.11 2.98
C GLY A 53 -15.44 -9.93 2.82
N HIS A 54 -16.05 -10.75 1.96
CA HIS A 54 -17.49 -10.77 1.74
C HIS A 54 -18.23 -11.80 2.61
N GLU A 55 -17.49 -12.48 3.49
CA GLU A 55 -18.00 -13.38 4.53
C GLU A 55 -17.48 -12.88 5.90
N PRO A 56 -18.26 -13.01 6.99
CA PRO A 56 -17.87 -12.51 8.31
C PRO A 56 -16.48 -12.96 8.76
N GLU A 57 -16.11 -14.21 8.50
CA GLU A 57 -14.84 -14.82 8.92
C GLU A 57 -13.63 -14.28 8.14
N LYS A 58 -13.88 -13.61 7.01
CA LYS A 58 -12.84 -13.02 6.15
C LYS A 58 -12.59 -11.55 6.48
N VAL A 59 -13.43 -10.92 7.29
CA VAL A 59 -13.25 -9.52 7.72
C VAL A 59 -11.98 -9.40 8.54
N GLY A 60 -11.11 -8.47 8.16
CA GLY A 60 -9.84 -8.22 8.85
C GLY A 60 -8.74 -9.26 8.62
N ARG A 61 -9.02 -10.32 7.85
CA ARG A 61 -8.05 -11.39 7.59
C ARG A 61 -6.78 -10.83 6.96
N GLY A 62 -5.64 -11.05 7.60
CA GLY A 62 -4.33 -10.64 7.07
C GLY A 62 -3.95 -9.18 7.29
N LEU A 63 -4.81 -8.35 7.90
CA LEU A 63 -4.51 -6.93 8.10
C LEU A 63 -3.29 -6.69 9.00
N ALA A 64 -3.07 -7.53 10.02
CA ALA A 64 -1.87 -7.42 10.85
C ALA A 64 -0.57 -7.63 10.05
N ALA A 65 -0.55 -8.60 9.13
CA ALA A 65 0.60 -8.85 8.27
C ALA A 65 0.77 -7.76 7.20
N ALA A 66 -0.33 -7.16 6.74
CA ALA A 66 -0.28 -5.99 5.87
C ALA A 66 0.27 -4.75 6.60
N GLY A 67 -0.13 -4.55 7.86
CA GLY A 67 0.40 -3.51 8.74
C GLY A 67 1.91 -3.63 8.91
N ALA A 68 2.40 -4.81 9.30
CA ALA A 68 3.84 -5.06 9.44
C ALA A 68 4.64 -4.76 8.15
N ARG A 69 4.07 -5.09 6.98
CA ARG A 69 4.67 -4.74 5.68
C ARG A 69 4.69 -3.23 5.46
N ALA A 70 3.59 -2.53 5.72
CA ALA A 70 3.55 -1.07 5.63
C ALA A 70 4.56 -0.41 6.58
N GLU A 71 4.72 -0.92 7.80
CA GLU A 71 5.71 -0.42 8.76
C GLU A 71 7.14 -0.55 8.26
N ALA A 72 7.46 -1.67 7.58
CA ALA A 72 8.77 -1.92 6.96
C ALA A 72 9.09 -0.91 5.84
N HIS A 73 8.07 -0.38 5.17
CA HIS A 73 8.20 0.70 4.18
C HIS A 73 8.14 2.12 4.78
N GLY A 74 8.04 2.23 6.11
CA GLY A 74 8.08 3.51 6.84
C GLY A 74 6.73 4.17 7.05
N PHE A 75 5.62 3.50 6.73
CA PHE A 75 4.29 4.01 7.08
C PHE A 75 4.01 3.81 8.58
N ARG A 76 3.22 4.71 9.15
CA ARG A 76 2.82 4.69 10.56
C ARG A 76 1.32 4.94 10.73
N PRO A 77 0.68 4.33 11.73
CA PRO A 77 -0.72 4.57 12.05
C PRO A 77 -0.96 6.01 12.50
N ASP A 78 -2.13 6.54 12.16
CA ASP A 78 -2.66 7.77 12.72
C ASP A 78 -3.32 7.50 14.09
N ALA A 79 -3.64 8.56 14.83
CA ALA A 79 -4.42 8.44 16.07
C ALA A 79 -5.86 7.98 15.80
N ARG A 80 -6.40 8.25 14.61
CA ARG A 80 -7.71 7.77 14.16
C ARG A 80 -7.56 6.41 13.47
N PRO A 81 -8.23 5.34 13.95
CA PRO A 81 -8.11 4.01 13.37
C PRO A 81 -8.50 3.91 11.88
N GLU A 82 -9.43 4.76 11.43
CA GLU A 82 -9.93 4.80 10.07
C GLU A 82 -9.09 5.67 9.12
N ALA A 83 -8.16 6.47 9.66
CA ALA A 83 -7.36 7.35 8.84
C ALA A 83 -6.25 6.57 8.11
N PRO A 84 -5.85 7.01 6.90
CA PRO A 84 -4.73 6.42 6.19
C PRO A 84 -3.47 6.47 7.04
N TRP A 85 -2.66 5.41 6.96
CA TRP A 85 -1.33 5.44 7.53
C TRP A 85 -0.44 6.33 6.66
N LEU A 86 0.44 7.07 7.33
CA LEU A 86 1.24 8.12 6.72
C LEU A 86 2.72 7.77 6.73
N ARG A 87 3.44 8.20 5.70
CA ARG A 87 4.89 8.17 5.62
C ARG A 87 5.42 9.60 5.58
N GLY A 88 6.33 9.90 6.51
CA GLY A 88 7.07 11.17 6.61
C GLY A 88 8.26 11.25 5.66
#